data_AF-A0A507B8A9-F1
#
_entry.id   AF-A0A507B8A9-F1
#
_cell.length_a   1.000
_cell.length_b   1.000
_cell.length_c   1.000
_cell.angle_alpha   90.00
_cell.angle_beta   90.00
_cell.angle_gamma   90.00
#
_symmetry.space_group_name_H-M   'P 1'
#
loop_
_entity.id
_entity.type
_entity.pdbx_description
1 polymer ?
#
loop_
_entity_poly.entity_id
_entity_poly.type
_entity_poly.pdbx_seq_one_letter_code
_entity_poly.pdbx_strand_id
1 'polypeptide(L)'
;MVPRFHFFIFVAVTCLILFGINRQYDLLSARITQIGQEKESTQTDTAPSQASPPKTEYIPTDSATSPYCKWVFDRYESSEYEEQWFREVPHVQSTTADGANICKAIQKHVEAAKSIIRRTITLASVDSKVKWTTLDASPGPLAPEDEYMSRMHYRRVCYDEHKQIFQPASGSGIQLIEPLFGMLRDPFDGYCGKDKLIMDNYPDEHPGQSKLHILPQGYAPFTYTTKNDDIELRKWYTHGVPPWYSSLRPVYDEQLGTAWLSPQNIHLDLGSSYFGGWTRGATAASGQWFYDKYHARGQKFDRFIAVEVEILNDTQVYEQVPEDLIGIYTLMNVGLTMGGDKLNTLNMIKRLVHPEDFLVFKLDIDSAPIEEPIVQSLLADDPENGSALIDELMFEHHVNFYPMNSPWGLSPTSKESGDLLTSYNLFRDLRKKGIRAHSWP
;
A
#
# COMPACT_ATOMS: atom_id res chain seq x y z
N MET A 1 -48.13 -1.13 3.80
CA MET A 1 -48.23 0.02 4.73
C MET A 1 -46.96 -0.01 5.58
N VAL A 2 -45.90 0.68 5.13
CA VAL A 2 -44.58 0.67 5.77
C VAL A 2 -44.61 1.63 6.97
N PRO A 3 -44.07 1.29 8.15
CA PRO A 3 -44.21 2.13 9.32
C PRO A 3 -43.38 3.41 9.15
N ARG A 4 -44.06 4.56 9.30
CA ARG A 4 -43.50 5.92 9.21
C ARG A 4 -42.32 6.22 10.14
N PHE A 5 -41.93 5.29 11.01
CA PHE A 5 -40.88 5.48 12.00
C PHE A 5 -39.45 5.35 11.43
N HIS A 6 -39.24 4.58 10.35
CA HIS A 6 -37.91 4.41 9.75
C HIS A 6 -37.49 5.59 8.86
N PHE A 7 -38.44 6.38 8.36
CA PHE A 7 -38.15 7.52 7.49
C PHE A 7 -37.53 8.70 8.26
N PHE A 8 -37.87 8.89 9.54
CA PHE A 8 -37.35 10.00 10.34
C PHE A 8 -35.90 9.79 10.82
N ILE A 9 -35.50 8.54 11.09
CA ILE A 9 -34.12 8.23 11.49
C ILE A 9 -33.18 8.42 10.29
N PHE A 10 -33.62 8.02 9.09
CA PHE A 10 -32.81 8.18 7.87
C PHE A 10 -32.55 9.65 7.54
N VAL A 11 -33.56 10.52 7.63
CA VAL A 11 -33.40 11.97 7.40
C VAL A 11 -32.48 12.63 8.45
N ALA A 12 -32.56 12.20 9.72
CA ALA A 12 -31.71 12.75 10.77
C ALA A 12 -30.22 12.39 10.57
N VAL A 13 -29.92 11.17 10.15
CA VAL A 13 -28.55 10.71 9.90
C VAL A 13 -27.97 11.36 8.64
N THR A 14 -28.74 11.48 7.55
CA THR A 14 -28.29 12.18 6.34
C THR A 14 -28.07 13.69 6.59
N CYS A 15 -28.89 14.33 7.43
CA CYS A 15 -28.65 15.70 7.84
C CYS A 15 -27.36 15.83 8.67
N LEU A 16 -27.09 14.92 9.62
CA LEU A 16 -25.87 14.98 10.42
C LEU A 16 -24.59 14.81 9.58
N ILE A 17 -24.62 13.96 8.56
CA ILE A 17 -23.50 13.77 7.63
C ILE A 17 -23.29 15.00 6.75
N LEU A 18 -24.36 15.56 6.16
CA LEU A 18 -24.27 16.77 5.34
C LEU A 18 -23.85 18.00 6.16
N PHE A 19 -24.30 18.13 7.41
CA PHE A 19 -23.83 19.19 8.31
C PHE A 19 -22.38 18.97 8.76
N GLY A 20 -21.93 17.71 8.90
CA GLY A 20 -20.54 17.38 9.22
C GLY A 20 -19.57 17.78 8.11
N ILE A 21 -19.86 17.40 6.87
CA ILE A 21 -19.01 17.69 5.70
C ILE A 21 -18.95 19.20 5.42
N ASN A 22 -20.08 19.91 5.50
CA ASN A 22 -20.09 21.36 5.27
C ASN A 22 -19.36 22.13 6.38
N ARG A 23 -19.46 21.64 7.63
CA ARG A 23 -18.74 22.23 8.77
C ARG A 23 -17.22 21.99 8.68
N GLN A 24 -16.77 20.84 8.17
CA GLN A 24 -15.35 20.60 7.94
C GLN A 24 -14.78 21.54 6.86
N TYR A 25 -15.52 21.81 5.79
CA TYR A 25 -15.10 22.74 4.73
C TYR A 25 -15.03 24.20 5.22
N ASP A 26 -16.00 24.63 6.03
CA ASP A 26 -16.03 25.96 6.64
C ASP A 26 -14.91 26.15 7.67
N LEU A 27 -14.62 25.13 8.49
CA LEU A 27 -13.51 25.15 9.44
C LEU A 27 -12.15 25.18 8.75
N LEU A 28 -11.98 24.43 7.65
CA LEU A 28 -10.76 24.45 6.84
C LEU A 28 -10.54 25.83 6.21
N SER A 29 -11.60 26.43 5.65
CA SER A 29 -11.56 27.76 5.01
C SER A 29 -11.30 28.88 6.02
N ALA A 30 -11.88 28.81 7.22
CA ALA A 30 -11.63 29.77 8.28
C ALA A 30 -10.19 29.68 8.81
N ARG A 31 -9.62 28.47 8.86
CA ARG A 31 -8.27 28.24 9.39
C ARG A 31 -7.17 28.63 8.40
N ILE A 32 -7.37 28.42 7.10
CA ILE A 32 -6.50 28.96 6.05
C ILE A 32 -6.44 30.50 6.15
N THR A 33 -7.57 31.14 6.45
CA THR A 33 -7.64 32.58 6.66
C THR A 33 -6.88 33.03 7.92
N GLN A 34 -6.97 32.27 9.02
CA GLN A 34 -6.31 32.59 10.29
C GLN A 34 -4.77 32.40 10.24
N ILE A 35 -4.28 31.37 9.55
CA ILE A 35 -2.84 31.14 9.31
C ILE A 35 -2.23 32.26 8.44
N GLY A 36 -3.03 32.90 7.58
CA GLY A 36 -2.62 34.08 6.83
C GLY A 36 -2.43 35.34 7.70
N GLN A 37 -3.14 35.44 8.82
CA GLN A 37 -3.11 36.63 9.71
C GLN A 37 -2.09 36.52 10.85
N GLU A 38 -1.72 35.32 11.30
CA GLU A 38 -0.71 35.12 12.36
C GLU A 38 0.74 35.31 11.89
N LYS A 39 1.00 35.49 10.60
CA LYS A 39 2.36 35.68 10.06
C LYS A 39 2.94 37.09 10.21
N GLU A 40 2.23 38.02 10.86
CA GLU A 40 2.69 39.41 11.02
C GLU A 40 3.17 39.80 12.43
N SER A 41 3.21 38.89 13.42
CA SER A 41 3.79 39.19 14.73
C SER A 41 4.97 38.29 15.10
N THR A 42 6.17 38.88 14.94
CA THR A 42 7.33 38.78 15.83
C THR A 42 7.59 37.46 16.57
N GLN A 43 8.58 36.70 16.11
CA GLN A 43 9.33 35.81 17.01
C GLN A 43 10.79 35.67 16.56
N THR A 44 11.69 35.97 17.49
CA THR A 44 13.15 35.80 17.37
C THR A 44 13.49 34.42 17.92
N ASP A 45 13.67 33.44 17.04
CA ASP A 45 13.95 32.07 17.45
C ASP A 45 15.46 31.75 17.34
N THR A 46 16.01 31.34 18.48
CA THR A 46 17.22 30.54 18.59
C THR A 46 17.05 29.24 17.80
N ALA A 47 17.98 29.01 16.85
CA ALA A 47 17.96 27.88 15.94
C ALA A 47 17.94 26.54 16.70
N PRO A 48 17.04 25.59 16.34
CA PRO A 48 17.11 24.24 16.85
C PRO A 48 18.38 23.55 16.35
N SER A 49 19.04 22.82 17.26
CA SER A 49 20.17 21.94 16.96
C SER A 49 19.80 20.99 15.81
N GLN A 50 20.47 21.13 14.66
CA GLN A 50 20.32 20.24 13.53
C GLN A 50 20.62 18.81 13.96
N ALA A 51 19.65 17.91 13.78
CA ALA A 51 19.89 16.48 13.89
C ALA A 51 21.04 16.11 12.95
N SER A 52 22.03 15.39 13.47
CA SER A 52 23.17 14.95 12.68
C SER A 52 22.68 14.12 11.49
N PRO A 53 23.17 14.38 10.27
CA PRO A 53 22.79 13.57 9.11
C PRO A 53 23.10 12.09 9.40
N PRO A 54 22.28 11.15 8.86
CA PRO A 54 22.52 9.72 9.03
C PRO A 54 23.96 9.40 8.66
N LYS A 55 24.65 8.63 9.51
CA LYS A 55 26.05 8.25 9.28
C LYS A 55 26.15 7.56 7.93
N THR A 56 26.81 8.22 6.99
CA THR A 56 27.22 7.61 5.73
C THR A 56 28.23 6.51 6.06
N GLU A 57 27.76 5.27 6.13
CA GLU A 57 28.65 4.13 6.26
C GLU A 57 29.31 3.91 4.91
N TYR A 58 30.54 4.40 4.77
CA TYR A 58 31.36 4.11 3.60
C TYR A 58 31.73 2.64 3.66
N ILE A 59 31.16 1.84 2.77
CA ILE A 59 31.56 0.45 2.56
C ILE A 59 32.63 0.49 1.46
N PRO A 60 33.94 0.37 1.79
CA PRO A 60 34.98 0.30 0.77
C PRO A 60 34.76 -0.98 -0.02
N THR A 61 34.50 -0.87 -1.31
CA THR A 61 34.55 -2.02 -2.19
C THR A 61 36.02 -2.37 -2.38
N ASP A 62 36.51 -3.40 -1.67
CA ASP A 62 37.81 -3.99 -1.98
C ASP A 62 37.80 -4.37 -3.47
N SER A 63 38.59 -3.64 -4.25
CA SER A 63 38.66 -3.72 -5.69
C SER A 63 39.12 -5.11 -6.12
N ALA A 64 38.24 -5.94 -6.69
CA ALA A 64 38.58 -6.89 -7.78
C ALA A 64 37.45 -7.81 -8.29
N THR A 65 36.36 -8.11 -7.57
CA THR A 65 35.69 -9.41 -7.86
C THR A 65 34.28 -9.44 -8.44
N SER A 66 33.47 -8.37 -8.48
CA SER A 66 32.23 -8.33 -9.29
C SER A 66 31.59 -6.93 -9.27
N PRO A 67 30.98 -6.45 -10.36
CA PRO A 67 30.21 -5.21 -10.33
C PRO A 67 29.03 -5.31 -9.36
N TYR A 68 28.69 -4.21 -8.69
CA TYR A 68 27.47 -4.15 -7.88
C TYR A 68 26.26 -4.33 -8.80
N CYS A 69 25.31 -5.17 -8.39
CA CYS A 69 24.10 -5.41 -9.16
C CYS A 69 22.86 -5.22 -8.31
N LYS A 70 21.82 -4.66 -8.92
CA LYS A 70 20.48 -4.56 -8.35
C LYS A 70 19.44 -5.21 -9.27
N TRP A 71 18.23 -5.25 -8.78
CA TRP A 71 17.08 -5.76 -9.48
C TRP A 71 16.14 -4.60 -9.76
N VAL A 72 15.56 -4.58 -10.95
CA VAL A 72 14.58 -3.57 -11.34
C VAL A 72 13.35 -4.29 -11.85
N PHE A 73 12.19 -3.70 -11.58
CA PHE A 73 10.93 -4.19 -12.13
C PHE A 73 11.02 -4.28 -13.67
N ASP A 74 10.49 -5.35 -14.23
CA ASP A 74 10.43 -5.62 -15.66
C ASP A 74 8.99 -5.52 -16.18
N ARG A 75 8.08 -6.32 -15.60
CA ARG A 75 6.67 -6.34 -16.01
C ARG A 75 5.77 -6.98 -14.97
N TYR A 76 4.48 -6.69 -15.10
CA TYR A 76 3.40 -7.38 -14.41
C TYR A 76 2.73 -8.39 -15.34
N GLU A 77 2.37 -9.54 -14.79
CA GLU A 77 1.62 -10.58 -15.48
C GLU A 77 0.47 -11.04 -14.58
N SER A 78 -0.77 -10.78 -14.99
CA SER A 78 -1.94 -11.28 -14.28
C SER A 78 -2.03 -12.80 -14.41
N SER A 79 -2.52 -13.48 -13.38
CA SER A 79 -2.86 -14.90 -13.48
C SER A 79 -4.01 -15.14 -14.47
N GLU A 80 -4.15 -16.38 -14.96
CA GLU A 80 -5.28 -16.76 -15.80
C GLU A 80 -6.62 -16.50 -15.10
N TYR A 81 -6.66 -16.76 -13.79
CA TYR A 81 -7.83 -16.50 -12.96
C TYR A 81 -8.15 -15.01 -12.84
N GLU A 82 -7.15 -14.14 -12.61
CA GLU A 82 -7.35 -12.69 -12.59
C GLU A 82 -7.94 -12.20 -13.93
N GLU A 83 -7.41 -12.66 -15.07
CA GLU A 83 -7.95 -12.30 -16.39
C GLU A 83 -9.37 -12.82 -16.61
N GLN A 84 -9.67 -14.04 -16.15
CA GLN A 84 -11.02 -14.58 -16.19
C GLN A 84 -11.99 -13.71 -15.38
N TRP A 85 -11.64 -13.41 -14.13
CA TRP A 85 -12.46 -12.59 -13.26
C TRP A 85 -12.64 -11.18 -13.82
N PHE A 86 -11.57 -10.55 -14.29
CA PHE A 86 -11.60 -9.22 -14.90
C PHE A 86 -12.59 -9.13 -16.07
N ARG A 87 -12.70 -10.19 -16.90
CA ARG A 87 -13.68 -10.26 -17.99
C ARG A 87 -15.13 -10.38 -17.48
N GLU A 88 -15.35 -10.89 -16.28
CA GLU A 88 -16.69 -10.99 -15.68
C GLU A 88 -17.14 -9.67 -15.04
N VAL A 89 -16.22 -8.85 -14.52
CA VAL A 89 -16.51 -7.60 -13.79
C VAL A 89 -17.57 -6.73 -14.48
N PRO A 90 -17.49 -6.41 -15.79
CA PRO A 90 -18.49 -5.55 -16.47
C PRO A 90 -19.91 -6.10 -16.41
N HIS A 91 -20.07 -7.41 -16.22
CA HIS A 91 -21.36 -8.10 -16.19
C HIS A 91 -21.90 -8.32 -14.78
N VAL A 92 -21.10 -8.07 -13.74
CA VAL A 92 -21.42 -8.38 -12.35
C VAL A 92 -21.30 -7.19 -11.40
N GLN A 93 -20.86 -6.03 -11.91
CA GLN A 93 -20.85 -4.75 -11.19
C GLN A 93 -22.21 -4.05 -11.29
N SER A 94 -23.16 -4.36 -10.40
CA SER A 94 -24.37 -3.52 -10.31
C SER A 94 -24.19 -2.35 -9.35
N THR A 95 -24.72 -1.20 -9.77
CA THR A 95 -24.94 -0.02 -8.93
C THR A 95 -26.32 -0.03 -8.25
N THR A 96 -27.13 -1.08 -8.44
CA THR A 96 -28.49 -1.19 -7.88
C THR A 96 -28.68 -2.49 -7.11
N ALA A 97 -29.66 -2.50 -6.18
CA ALA A 97 -29.97 -3.66 -5.35
C ALA A 97 -30.43 -4.89 -6.17
N ASP A 98 -31.11 -4.64 -7.29
CA ASP A 98 -31.73 -5.67 -8.13
C ASP A 98 -30.86 -6.10 -9.33
N GLY A 99 -29.73 -5.42 -9.57
CA GLY A 99 -28.89 -5.73 -10.72
C GLY A 99 -27.95 -6.92 -10.50
N ALA A 100 -27.08 -7.15 -11.48
CA ALA A 100 -26.10 -8.23 -11.40
C ALA A 100 -25.26 -8.10 -10.12
N ASN A 101 -25.30 -9.15 -9.31
CA ASN A 101 -24.73 -9.10 -7.98
C ASN A 101 -23.39 -9.84 -7.99
N ILE A 102 -22.29 -9.12 -7.83
CA ILE A 102 -20.95 -9.70 -7.73
C ILE A 102 -20.84 -10.73 -6.60
N CYS A 103 -21.58 -10.56 -5.50
CA CYS A 103 -21.67 -11.52 -4.41
C CYS A 103 -22.32 -12.83 -4.84
N LYS A 104 -23.17 -12.82 -5.88
CA LYS A 104 -23.67 -14.04 -6.52
C LYS A 104 -22.72 -14.57 -7.58
N ALA A 105 -22.03 -13.68 -8.30
CA ALA A 105 -21.06 -14.09 -9.31
C ALA A 105 -19.88 -14.84 -8.69
N ILE A 106 -19.34 -14.35 -7.58
CA ILE A 106 -18.20 -14.95 -6.87
C ILE A 106 -18.52 -16.36 -6.35
N GLN A 107 -19.79 -16.72 -6.17
CA GLN A 107 -20.20 -18.09 -5.81
C GLN A 107 -19.77 -19.13 -6.86
N LYS A 108 -19.70 -18.74 -8.15
CA LYS A 108 -19.18 -19.60 -9.22
C LYS A 108 -17.68 -19.85 -9.11
N HIS A 109 -16.98 -18.99 -8.36
CA HIS A 109 -15.54 -18.98 -8.16
C HIS A 109 -15.16 -19.34 -6.72
N VAL A 110 -16.09 -19.91 -5.93
CA VAL A 110 -15.90 -20.15 -4.50
C VAL A 110 -14.66 -20.97 -4.19
N GLU A 111 -14.34 -21.98 -5.01
CA GLU A 111 -13.17 -22.82 -4.77
C GLU A 111 -11.86 -22.08 -5.06
N ALA A 112 -11.80 -21.28 -6.14
CA ALA A 112 -10.65 -20.41 -6.40
C ALA A 112 -10.48 -19.37 -5.28
N ALA A 113 -11.56 -18.71 -4.87
CA ALA A 113 -11.55 -17.74 -3.78
C ALA A 113 -11.07 -18.35 -2.45
N LYS A 114 -11.55 -19.55 -2.09
CA LYS A 114 -11.08 -20.29 -0.91
C LYS A 114 -9.60 -20.62 -1.01
N SER A 115 -9.14 -21.10 -2.17
CA SER A 115 -7.73 -21.44 -2.38
C SER A 115 -6.83 -20.22 -2.24
N ILE A 116 -7.19 -19.10 -2.87
CA ILE A 116 -6.46 -17.83 -2.76
C ILE A 116 -6.40 -17.36 -1.31
N ILE A 117 -7.53 -17.20 -0.63
CA ILE A 117 -7.57 -16.67 0.73
C ILE A 117 -6.89 -17.61 1.72
N ARG A 118 -7.11 -18.93 1.62
CA ARG A 118 -6.41 -19.90 2.47
C ARG A 118 -4.89 -19.82 2.26
N ARG A 119 -4.45 -19.66 1.01
CA ARG A 119 -3.04 -19.53 0.68
C ARG A 119 -2.45 -18.24 1.25
N THR A 120 -3.12 -17.09 1.07
CA THR A 120 -2.69 -15.82 1.65
C THR A 120 -2.65 -15.87 3.17
N ILE A 121 -3.67 -16.42 3.83
CA ILE A 121 -3.67 -16.63 5.29
C ILE A 121 -2.49 -17.51 5.70
N THR A 122 -2.25 -18.64 5.02
CA THR A 122 -1.14 -19.55 5.33
C THR A 122 0.20 -18.83 5.24
N LEU A 123 0.42 -18.09 4.16
CA LEU A 123 1.65 -17.31 3.94
C LEU A 123 1.80 -16.19 4.99
N ALA A 124 0.72 -15.49 5.35
CA ALA A 124 0.74 -14.39 6.31
C ALA A 124 0.76 -14.83 7.79
N SER A 125 0.44 -16.11 8.07
CA SER A 125 0.34 -16.70 9.42
C SER A 125 1.65 -17.34 9.90
N VAL A 126 2.78 -17.04 9.24
CA VAL A 126 4.11 -17.44 9.72
C VAL A 126 4.31 -16.94 11.16
N ASP A 127 4.95 -17.78 11.99
CA ASP A 127 5.27 -17.48 13.40
C ASP A 127 5.88 -16.06 13.49
N SER A 128 5.33 -15.22 14.37
CA SER A 128 5.76 -13.83 14.58
C SER A 128 7.21 -13.70 15.08
N LYS A 129 7.80 -14.80 15.55
CA LYS A 129 9.22 -14.90 15.90
C LYS A 129 10.13 -14.98 14.67
N VAL A 130 9.61 -15.38 13.51
CA VAL A 130 10.39 -15.38 12.27
C VAL A 130 10.71 -13.94 11.89
N LYS A 131 12.01 -13.66 11.70
CA LYS A 131 12.53 -12.38 11.22
C LYS A 131 13.11 -12.58 9.83
N TRP A 132 12.79 -11.67 8.91
CA TRP A 132 13.24 -11.66 7.53
C TRP A 132 14.73 -11.38 7.34
N THR A 133 15.47 -11.19 8.43
CA THR A 133 16.95 -11.08 8.41
C THR A 133 17.64 -12.39 8.07
N THR A 134 16.95 -13.53 8.18
CA THR A 134 17.41 -14.83 7.67
C THR A 134 16.62 -15.12 6.39
N LEU A 135 17.29 -15.16 5.24
CA LEU A 135 16.68 -15.71 4.01
C LEU A 135 16.06 -17.07 4.34
N ASP A 136 14.84 -17.34 3.85
CA ASP A 136 14.20 -18.65 4.00
C ASP A 136 15.19 -19.71 3.50
N ALA A 137 15.68 -20.53 4.44
CA ALA A 137 16.83 -21.39 4.21
C ALA A 137 16.49 -22.62 3.34
N SER A 138 15.20 -22.85 3.08
CA SER A 138 14.72 -24.09 2.46
C SER A 138 13.71 -23.81 1.35
N PRO A 139 14.17 -23.41 0.16
CA PRO A 139 13.25 -23.19 -0.93
C PRO A 139 12.60 -24.52 -1.38
N GLY A 140 11.31 -24.46 -1.69
CA GLY A 140 10.46 -25.60 -2.03
C GLY A 140 9.81 -25.48 -3.41
N PRO A 141 8.98 -26.45 -3.80
CA PRO A 141 8.10 -26.30 -4.96
C PRO A 141 6.99 -25.26 -4.68
N LEU A 142 6.39 -24.71 -5.73
CA LEU A 142 5.15 -23.94 -5.61
C LEU A 142 4.04 -24.81 -5.03
N ALA A 143 3.19 -24.21 -4.22
CA ALA A 143 1.93 -24.83 -3.84
C ALA A 143 0.97 -24.77 -5.04
N PRO A 144 0.06 -25.75 -5.23
CA PRO A 144 -0.92 -25.70 -6.31
C PRO A 144 -1.71 -24.38 -6.32
N GLU A 145 -2.05 -23.84 -5.15
CA GLU A 145 -2.81 -22.58 -5.01
C GLU A 145 -2.05 -21.36 -5.53
N ASP A 146 -0.72 -21.43 -5.68
CA ASP A 146 0.09 -20.36 -6.24
C ASP A 146 -0.19 -20.14 -7.75
N GLU A 147 -0.89 -21.08 -8.41
CA GLU A 147 -1.35 -20.92 -9.81
C GLU A 147 -2.34 -19.77 -9.99
N TYR A 148 -3.08 -19.44 -8.93
CA TYR A 148 -4.04 -18.32 -8.94
C TYR A 148 -3.36 -16.97 -8.79
N MET A 149 -2.10 -16.92 -8.36
CA MET A 149 -1.38 -15.69 -8.04
C MET A 149 -0.85 -15.02 -9.31
N SER A 150 -0.92 -13.70 -9.33
CA SER A 150 -0.31 -12.87 -10.38
C SER A 150 1.20 -12.72 -10.10
N ARG A 151 1.96 -12.25 -11.10
CA ARG A 151 3.42 -12.25 -11.07
C ARG A 151 4.00 -10.86 -11.31
N MET A 152 4.91 -10.45 -10.42
CA MET A 152 5.79 -9.30 -10.60
C MET A 152 7.15 -9.83 -11.09
N HIS A 153 7.54 -9.47 -12.30
CA HIS A 153 8.80 -9.88 -12.90
C HIS A 153 9.86 -8.80 -12.68
N TYR A 154 11.09 -9.25 -12.43
CA TYR A 154 12.25 -8.40 -12.19
C TYR A 154 13.40 -8.86 -13.09
N ARG A 155 14.22 -7.90 -13.52
CA ARG A 155 15.45 -8.15 -14.27
C ARG A 155 16.65 -7.60 -13.53
N ARG A 156 17.80 -8.23 -13.73
CA ARG A 156 19.04 -7.82 -13.08
C ARG A 156 19.75 -6.73 -13.89
N VAL A 157 20.32 -5.75 -13.20
CA VAL A 157 21.19 -4.73 -13.77
C VAL A 157 22.45 -4.60 -12.92
N CYS A 158 23.58 -4.30 -13.52
CA CYS A 158 24.86 -4.10 -12.81
C CYS A 158 25.44 -2.72 -13.11
N TYR A 159 26.01 -2.09 -12.10
CA TYR A 159 26.61 -0.78 -12.18
C TYR A 159 27.96 -0.85 -12.91
N ASP A 160 28.08 -0.10 -13.99
CA ASP A 160 29.34 0.13 -14.70
C ASP A 160 29.97 1.40 -14.12
N GLU A 161 31.00 1.23 -13.30
CA GLU A 161 31.68 2.32 -12.60
C GLU A 161 32.34 3.32 -13.56
N HIS A 162 32.83 2.86 -14.71
CA HIS A 162 33.44 3.74 -15.71
C HIS A 162 32.42 4.65 -16.39
N LYS A 163 31.21 4.14 -16.62
CA LYS A 163 30.12 4.90 -17.25
C LYS A 163 29.16 5.53 -16.25
N GLN A 164 29.27 5.18 -14.97
CA GLN A 164 28.40 5.60 -13.88
C GLN A 164 26.91 5.31 -14.13
N ILE A 165 26.61 4.21 -14.81
CA ILE A 165 25.24 3.80 -15.15
C ILE A 165 25.01 2.32 -14.84
N PHE A 166 23.77 1.97 -14.54
CA PHE A 166 23.34 0.58 -14.48
C PHE A 166 23.10 0.04 -15.90
N GLN A 167 23.68 -1.13 -16.21
CA GLN A 167 23.51 -1.82 -17.48
C GLN A 167 22.76 -3.14 -17.28
N PRO A 168 22.01 -3.61 -18.30
CA PRO A 168 21.40 -4.93 -18.29
C PRO A 168 22.42 -6.02 -17.95
N ALA A 169 22.03 -6.94 -17.07
CA ALA A 169 22.87 -8.06 -16.66
C ALA A 169 22.07 -9.36 -16.69
N SER A 170 22.78 -10.48 -16.71
CA SER A 170 22.15 -11.79 -16.59
C SER A 170 21.42 -11.94 -15.27
N GLY A 171 20.16 -12.36 -15.38
CA GLY A 171 19.34 -12.73 -14.26
C GLY A 171 17.92 -12.16 -14.34
N SER A 172 17.00 -12.94 -13.82
CA SER A 172 15.58 -12.62 -13.72
C SER A 172 15.07 -13.03 -12.34
N GLY A 173 13.95 -12.45 -11.93
CA GLY A 173 13.27 -12.74 -10.68
C GLY A 173 11.78 -12.69 -10.87
N ILE A 174 11.05 -13.48 -10.07
CA ILE A 174 9.59 -13.47 -10.04
C ILE A 174 9.17 -13.41 -8.58
N GLN A 175 8.22 -12.52 -8.29
CA GLN A 175 7.48 -12.53 -7.03
C GLN A 175 6.01 -12.73 -7.29
N LEU A 176 5.36 -13.53 -6.45
CA LEU A 176 3.91 -13.63 -6.48
C LEU A 176 3.27 -12.38 -5.86
N ILE A 177 2.03 -12.13 -6.24
CA ILE A 177 1.14 -11.15 -5.62
C ILE A 177 -0.27 -11.71 -5.70
N GLU A 178 -1.12 -11.42 -4.71
CA GLU A 178 -2.51 -11.87 -4.76
C GLU A 178 -3.17 -11.37 -6.06
N PRO A 179 -4.02 -12.18 -6.71
CA PRO A 179 -4.72 -11.72 -7.89
C PRO A 179 -5.68 -10.60 -7.50
N LEU A 180 -6.03 -9.76 -8.47
CA LEU A 180 -7.17 -8.87 -8.33
C LEU A 180 -8.44 -9.69 -8.59
N PHE A 181 -9.30 -9.84 -7.58
CA PHE A 181 -10.52 -10.66 -7.69
C PHE A 181 -11.62 -10.22 -6.71
N GLY A 182 -12.82 -10.77 -6.89
CA GLY A 182 -13.98 -10.41 -6.08
C GLY A 182 -14.34 -8.93 -6.20
N MET A 183 -14.47 -8.28 -5.04
CA MET A 183 -14.78 -6.85 -4.93
C MET A 183 -13.51 -6.01 -4.74
N LEU A 184 -12.34 -6.55 -5.09
CA LEU A 184 -11.03 -6.06 -4.62
C LEU A 184 -10.94 -6.04 -3.07
N ARG A 185 -11.69 -6.93 -2.44
CA ARG A 185 -11.82 -7.07 -0.99
C ARG A 185 -11.98 -8.54 -0.66
N ASP A 186 -11.78 -8.87 0.60
CA ASP A 186 -12.00 -10.23 1.08
C ASP A 186 -13.45 -10.68 0.81
N PRO A 187 -13.67 -11.73 0.01
CA PRO A 187 -15.01 -12.19 -0.36
C PRO A 187 -15.72 -12.98 0.75
N PHE A 188 -15.01 -13.31 1.84
CA PHE A 188 -15.58 -13.94 3.04
C PHE A 188 -16.06 -12.90 4.06
N ASP A 189 -15.79 -11.63 3.77
CA ASP A 189 -16.18 -10.51 4.61
C ASP A 189 -17.69 -10.19 4.53
N GLY A 190 -18.20 -9.41 5.49
CA GLY A 190 -19.61 -9.14 5.71
C GLY A 190 -20.35 -8.37 4.61
N TYR A 191 -19.64 -7.79 3.63
CA TYR A 191 -20.21 -6.91 2.61
C TYR A 191 -21.27 -7.57 1.73
N CYS A 192 -21.16 -8.86 1.51
CA CYS A 192 -22.14 -9.62 0.74
C CYS A 192 -23.34 -10.09 1.57
N GLY A 193 -23.40 -9.76 2.87
CA GLY A 193 -24.48 -10.14 3.76
C GLY A 193 -24.73 -11.64 3.74
N LYS A 194 -25.95 -12.05 3.36
CA LYS A 194 -26.33 -13.47 3.24
C LYS A 194 -25.65 -14.20 2.07
N ASP A 195 -25.18 -13.45 1.07
CA ASP A 195 -24.52 -13.99 -0.12
C ASP A 195 -22.98 -14.04 0.06
N LYS A 196 -22.46 -13.78 1.27
CA LYS A 196 -21.02 -13.88 1.57
C LYS A 196 -20.52 -15.31 1.41
N LEU A 197 -19.26 -15.45 0.99
CA LEU A 197 -18.64 -16.78 0.96
C LEU A 197 -18.43 -17.30 2.38
N ILE A 198 -18.41 -18.63 2.52
CA ILE A 198 -18.14 -19.31 3.79
C ILE A 198 -16.93 -20.21 3.60
N MET A 199 -15.99 -20.12 4.54
CA MET A 199 -14.83 -21.00 4.62
C MET A 199 -14.65 -21.45 6.07
N ASP A 200 -14.43 -22.76 6.25
CA ASP A 200 -14.19 -23.34 7.57
C ASP A 200 -12.92 -22.75 8.19
N ASN A 201 -12.99 -22.41 9.47
CA ASN A 201 -11.89 -21.80 10.25
C ASN A 201 -11.40 -20.46 9.69
N TYR A 202 -12.23 -19.74 8.94
CA TYR A 202 -11.91 -18.37 8.54
C TYR A 202 -11.88 -17.47 9.79
N PRO A 203 -10.79 -16.70 10.03
CA PRO A 203 -10.69 -15.81 11.17
C PRO A 203 -11.53 -14.54 10.91
N ASP A 204 -12.85 -14.67 11.10
CA ASP A 204 -13.85 -13.59 10.95
C ASP A 204 -13.81 -12.63 12.14
N GLU A 205 -12.65 -12.01 12.39
CA GLU A 205 -12.47 -11.15 13.56
C GLU A 205 -13.17 -9.80 13.37
N HIS A 206 -13.27 -9.28 12.13
CA HIS A 206 -13.78 -7.93 11.85
C HIS A 206 -14.55 -7.83 10.53
N PRO A 207 -15.89 -7.95 10.56
CA PRO A 207 -16.69 -7.81 9.36
C PRO A 207 -16.60 -6.37 8.81
N GLY A 208 -16.10 -6.24 7.59
CA GLY A 208 -15.95 -5.02 6.81
C GLY A 208 -14.49 -4.58 6.64
N GLN A 209 -13.55 -5.12 7.40
CA GLN A 209 -12.19 -4.57 7.49
C GLN A 209 -11.11 -5.64 7.35
N SER A 210 -11.48 -6.80 6.77
CA SER A 210 -10.55 -7.92 6.61
C SER A 210 -9.40 -7.54 5.67
N LYS A 211 -8.17 -7.74 6.17
CA LYS A 211 -6.91 -7.55 5.44
C LYS A 211 -6.30 -8.90 5.02
N LEU A 212 -7.06 -10.00 5.13
CA LEU A 212 -6.57 -11.36 4.90
C LEU A 212 -6.36 -11.69 3.42
N HIS A 213 -6.88 -10.86 2.52
CA HIS A 213 -6.61 -10.96 1.08
C HIS A 213 -5.29 -10.28 0.68
N ILE A 214 -4.71 -9.42 1.52
CA ILE A 214 -3.49 -8.66 1.20
C ILE A 214 -2.25 -9.55 1.43
N LEU A 215 -1.36 -9.63 0.43
CA LEU A 215 -0.10 -10.36 0.52
C LEU A 215 1.10 -9.39 0.43
N PRO A 216 1.60 -8.87 1.57
CA PRO A 216 2.77 -7.99 1.59
C PRO A 216 4.01 -8.67 1.03
N GLN A 217 4.96 -7.91 0.50
CA GLN A 217 6.14 -8.43 -0.19
C GLN A 217 6.93 -9.44 0.64
N GLY A 218 7.08 -9.22 1.95
CA GLY A 218 7.81 -10.14 2.84
C GLY A 218 7.20 -11.54 2.97
N TYR A 219 5.92 -11.70 2.64
CA TYR A 219 5.19 -12.97 2.69
C TYR A 219 4.94 -13.58 1.33
N ALA A 220 5.22 -12.84 0.26
CA ALA A 220 4.95 -13.27 -1.09
C ALA A 220 6.06 -14.21 -1.58
N PRO A 221 5.73 -15.43 -2.01
CA PRO A 221 6.72 -16.35 -2.54
C PRO A 221 7.48 -15.74 -3.72
N PHE A 222 8.77 -16.04 -3.80
CA PHE A 222 9.62 -15.52 -4.85
C PHE A 222 10.68 -16.51 -5.29
N THR A 223 11.22 -16.30 -6.48
CA THR A 223 12.34 -17.04 -7.05
C THR A 223 13.19 -16.12 -7.91
N TYR A 224 14.47 -16.44 -8.06
CA TYR A 224 15.37 -15.65 -8.89
C TYR A 224 16.59 -16.43 -9.36
N THR A 225 17.26 -15.89 -10.38
CA THR A 225 18.48 -16.44 -10.96
C THR A 225 19.43 -15.33 -11.35
N THR A 226 20.72 -15.50 -11.11
CA THR A 226 21.76 -14.59 -11.61
C THR A 226 22.32 -15.02 -12.98
N LYS A 227 21.74 -16.07 -13.58
CA LYS A 227 22.10 -16.66 -14.88
C LYS A 227 20.97 -16.48 -15.88
N ASN A 228 21.26 -16.57 -17.18
CA ASN A 228 20.26 -16.51 -18.26
C ASN A 228 19.44 -17.81 -18.43
N ASP A 229 19.29 -18.61 -17.38
CA ASP A 229 18.52 -19.86 -17.48
C ASP A 229 17.06 -19.63 -17.06
N ASP A 230 16.19 -20.54 -17.49
CA ASP A 230 14.77 -20.50 -17.18
C ASP A 230 14.51 -20.51 -15.66
N ILE A 231 13.63 -19.63 -15.20
CA ILE A 231 13.20 -19.52 -13.82
C ILE A 231 12.15 -20.57 -13.47
N GLU A 232 11.33 -20.98 -14.43
CA GLU A 232 10.15 -21.81 -14.16
C GLU A 232 10.51 -23.18 -13.57
N LEU A 233 11.77 -23.62 -13.72
CA LEU A 233 12.28 -24.90 -13.23
C LEU A 233 12.90 -24.84 -11.82
N ARG A 234 12.67 -23.77 -11.05
CA ARG A 234 13.48 -23.48 -9.84
C ARG A 234 12.73 -23.55 -8.52
N LYS A 235 13.56 -23.65 -7.50
CA LYS A 235 13.32 -23.53 -6.06
C LYS A 235 12.67 -22.19 -5.70
N TRP A 236 11.52 -22.22 -5.03
CA TRP A 236 10.79 -21.03 -4.55
C TRP A 236 11.00 -20.81 -3.07
N TYR A 237 11.30 -19.57 -2.70
CA TYR A 237 11.33 -19.11 -1.32
C TYR A 237 9.92 -18.73 -0.92
N THR A 238 9.42 -19.23 0.21
CA THR A 238 8.02 -19.01 0.59
C THR A 238 7.78 -17.69 1.29
N HIS A 239 8.82 -17.14 1.91
CA HIS A 239 8.80 -15.88 2.65
C HIS A 239 10.21 -15.25 2.68
N GLY A 240 10.30 -14.01 3.14
CA GLY A 240 11.56 -13.30 3.37
C GLY A 240 11.72 -12.03 2.53
N VAL A 241 12.91 -11.44 2.59
CA VAL A 241 13.25 -10.22 1.84
C VAL A 241 13.79 -10.62 0.46
N PRO A 242 13.08 -10.31 -0.64
CA PRO A 242 13.57 -10.63 -1.97
C PRO A 242 14.76 -9.73 -2.37
N PRO A 243 15.57 -10.12 -3.35
CA PRO A 243 16.73 -9.33 -3.79
C PRO A 243 16.42 -7.94 -4.36
N TRP A 244 15.17 -7.64 -4.72
CA TRP A 244 14.71 -6.34 -5.20
C TRP A 244 14.08 -5.46 -4.11
N TYR A 245 14.12 -5.88 -2.84
CA TYR A 245 13.52 -5.11 -1.73
C TYR A 245 14.10 -3.71 -1.57
N SER A 246 15.42 -3.56 -1.67
CA SER A 246 16.11 -2.27 -1.61
C SER A 246 17.46 -2.38 -2.31
N SER A 247 18.05 -1.25 -2.70
CA SER A 247 19.36 -1.26 -3.35
C SER A 247 20.27 -0.16 -2.84
N LEU A 248 21.57 -0.38 -2.87
CA LEU A 248 22.54 0.66 -2.55
C LEU A 248 22.52 1.72 -3.65
N ARG A 249 22.57 2.98 -3.24
CA ARG A 249 22.65 4.10 -4.17
C ARG A 249 24.10 4.45 -4.46
N PRO A 250 24.55 4.41 -5.72
CA PRO A 250 25.90 4.86 -6.08
C PRO A 250 25.95 6.39 -6.02
N VAL A 251 26.98 6.92 -5.36
CA VAL A 251 27.34 8.33 -5.36
C VAL A 251 28.78 8.44 -5.81
N TYR A 252 28.99 9.06 -6.97
CA TYR A 252 30.33 9.24 -7.49
C TYR A 252 31.00 10.46 -6.85
N ASP A 253 32.21 10.27 -6.37
CA ASP A 253 33.12 11.30 -5.91
C ASP A 253 34.41 11.25 -6.75
N GLU A 254 34.89 12.41 -7.20
CA GLU A 254 36.08 12.48 -8.06
C GLU A 254 37.37 11.98 -7.38
N GLN A 255 37.44 12.06 -6.04
CA GLN A 255 38.62 11.68 -5.26
C GLN A 255 38.52 10.25 -4.74
N LEU A 256 37.32 9.82 -4.36
CA LEU A 256 37.07 8.54 -3.67
C LEU A 256 36.47 7.45 -4.57
N GLY A 257 36.10 7.78 -5.81
CA GLY A 257 35.38 6.87 -6.70
C GLY A 257 33.90 6.74 -6.33
N THR A 258 33.27 5.60 -6.66
CA THR A 258 31.87 5.36 -6.29
C THR A 258 31.75 4.95 -4.83
N ALA A 259 31.11 5.81 -4.03
CA ALA A 259 30.60 5.47 -2.71
C ALA A 259 29.19 4.87 -2.82
N TRP A 260 28.79 4.06 -1.84
CA TRP A 260 27.47 3.44 -1.78
C TRP A 260 26.72 3.92 -0.56
N LEU A 261 25.52 4.47 -0.77
CA LEU A 261 24.63 4.86 0.31
C LEU A 261 23.61 3.76 0.57
N SER A 262 23.41 3.45 1.85
CA SER A 262 22.37 2.51 2.28
C SER A 262 20.98 3.09 2.00
N PRO A 263 20.04 2.29 1.49
CA PRO A 263 18.65 2.69 1.33
C PRO A 263 17.95 2.80 2.69
N GLN A 264 16.84 3.52 2.72
CA GLN A 264 15.93 3.59 3.85
C GLN A 264 14.66 2.77 3.58
N ASN A 265 14.09 2.20 4.63
CA ASN A 265 12.73 1.67 4.62
C ASN A 265 11.79 2.71 5.21
N ILE A 266 10.80 3.14 4.44
CA ILE A 266 9.94 4.26 4.79
C ILE A 266 8.50 3.77 4.77
N HIS A 267 7.75 4.12 5.82
CA HIS A 267 6.31 3.99 5.83
C HIS A 267 5.66 5.37 5.82
N LEU A 268 4.69 5.56 4.94
CA LEU A 268 3.86 6.76 4.86
C LEU A 268 2.39 6.34 4.88
N ASP A 269 1.67 6.78 5.91
CA ASP A 269 0.25 6.50 6.14
C ASP A 269 -0.55 7.80 6.06
N LEU A 270 -1.37 7.95 5.03
CA LEU A 270 -2.33 9.04 4.92
C LEU A 270 -3.70 8.56 5.38
N GLY A 271 -4.24 9.26 6.37
CA GLY A 271 -5.47 8.89 7.10
C GLY A 271 -5.17 7.81 8.13
N SER A 272 -4.12 8.08 8.90
CA SER A 272 -3.53 7.10 9.82
C SER A 272 -4.41 6.79 11.04
N SER A 273 -5.31 7.71 11.43
CA SER A 273 -5.97 7.66 12.74
C SER A 273 -4.97 7.47 13.90
N TYR A 274 -5.40 6.87 15.02
CA TYR A 274 -4.46 6.44 16.06
C TYR A 274 -3.67 5.19 15.63
N PHE A 275 -2.43 5.04 16.11
CA PHE A 275 -1.57 3.90 15.77
C PHE A 275 -2.22 2.53 16.00
N GLY A 276 -2.90 2.35 17.14
CA GLY A 276 -3.67 1.16 17.50
C GLY A 276 -5.17 1.27 17.19
N GLY A 277 -5.57 2.26 16.39
CA GLY A 277 -6.94 2.54 15.98
C GLY A 277 -7.77 3.26 17.04
N TRP A 278 -8.92 3.81 16.64
CA TRP A 278 -9.80 4.60 17.51
C TRP A 278 -10.28 3.87 18.77
N THR A 279 -10.43 2.55 18.69
CA THR A 279 -10.92 1.70 19.79
C THR A 279 -9.83 0.88 20.47
N ARG A 280 -8.54 1.14 20.15
CA ARG A 280 -7.40 0.27 20.52
C ARG A 280 -7.56 -1.19 20.04
N GLY A 281 -8.44 -1.43 19.06
CA GLY A 281 -8.58 -2.71 18.39
C GLY A 281 -7.56 -2.81 17.26
N ALA A 282 -6.61 -3.74 17.36
CA ALA A 282 -5.48 -3.90 16.44
C ALA A 282 -5.83 -4.11 14.96
N THR A 283 -7.09 -4.40 14.66
CA THR A 283 -7.55 -4.93 13.37
C THR A 283 -8.11 -3.88 12.43
N ALA A 284 -8.61 -2.76 12.95
CA ALA A 284 -8.95 -1.56 12.18
C ALA A 284 -7.77 -0.58 12.07
N ALA A 285 -6.72 -0.78 12.86
CA ALA A 285 -5.59 0.13 12.99
C ALA A 285 -4.55 -0.07 11.87
N SER A 286 -4.42 0.90 10.97
CA SER A 286 -3.41 0.86 9.89
C SER A 286 -1.99 0.78 10.47
N GLY A 287 -1.64 1.70 11.38
CA GLY A 287 -0.29 1.80 11.94
C GLY A 287 0.20 0.50 12.59
N GLN A 288 -0.60 -0.09 13.47
CA GLN A 288 -0.30 -1.38 14.11
C GLN A 288 -0.13 -2.50 13.08
N TRP A 289 -1.02 -2.57 12.07
CA TRP A 289 -0.93 -3.60 11.04
C TRP A 289 0.38 -3.51 10.25
N PHE A 290 0.79 -2.31 9.82
CA PHE A 290 2.06 -2.13 9.12
C PHE A 290 3.28 -2.45 9.99
N TYR A 291 3.23 -2.07 11.27
CA TYR A 291 4.27 -2.46 12.22
C TYR A 291 4.37 -3.98 12.35
N ASP A 292 3.26 -4.69 12.53
CA ASP A 292 3.26 -6.15 12.74
C ASP A 292 3.63 -6.96 11.49
N LYS A 293 3.32 -6.43 10.30
CA LYS A 293 3.59 -7.12 9.03
C LYS A 293 4.99 -6.86 8.47
N TYR A 294 5.53 -5.65 8.66
CA TYR A 294 6.82 -5.25 8.11
C TYR A 294 7.86 -5.09 9.22
N HIS A 295 7.68 -4.08 10.08
CA HIS A 295 8.69 -3.64 11.04
C HIS A 295 9.11 -4.74 12.02
N ALA A 296 8.13 -5.29 12.72
CA ALA A 296 8.34 -6.32 13.73
C ALA A 296 8.95 -7.58 13.12
N ARG A 297 8.82 -7.82 11.81
CA ARG A 297 9.34 -9.00 11.13
C ARG A 297 10.69 -8.81 10.47
N GLY A 298 11.40 -7.71 10.75
CA GLY A 298 12.76 -7.52 10.27
C GLY A 298 12.87 -6.74 8.96
N GLN A 299 11.75 -6.24 8.43
CA GLN A 299 11.71 -5.14 7.47
C GLN A 299 11.51 -3.84 8.24
N LYS A 300 12.50 -3.50 9.08
CA LYS A 300 12.42 -2.35 9.99
C LYS A 300 12.35 -1.06 9.19
N PHE A 301 11.38 -0.22 9.52
CA PHE A 301 11.31 1.14 9.02
C PHE A 301 12.37 2.03 9.68
N ASP A 302 13.03 2.85 8.89
CA ASP A 302 13.89 3.96 9.32
C ASP A 302 13.07 5.23 9.57
N ARG A 303 11.89 5.32 8.94
CA ARG A 303 10.91 6.40 9.12
C ARG A 303 9.50 5.84 9.12
N PHE A 304 8.70 6.27 10.09
CA PHE A 304 7.28 5.91 10.17
C PHE A 304 6.45 7.19 10.23
N ILE A 305 5.84 7.58 9.13
CA ILE A 305 5.17 8.87 8.99
C ILE A 305 3.66 8.64 8.92
N ALA A 306 2.96 9.18 9.90
CA ALA A 306 1.51 9.11 10.03
C ALA A 306 0.92 10.50 9.81
N VAL A 307 -0.02 10.62 8.89
CA VAL A 307 -0.66 11.89 8.53
C VAL A 307 -2.15 11.77 8.76
N GLU A 308 -2.70 12.75 9.47
CA GLU A 308 -4.13 12.82 9.81
C GLU A 308 -4.63 14.25 9.66
N VAL A 309 -5.79 14.43 9.02
CA VAL A 309 -6.41 15.75 8.88
C VAL A 309 -7.09 16.16 10.18
N GLU A 310 -7.63 15.20 10.91
CA GLU A 310 -8.12 15.42 12.26
C GLU A 310 -6.98 15.64 13.24
N ILE A 311 -7.18 16.55 14.21
CA ILE A 311 -6.16 16.76 15.24
C ILE A 311 -6.31 15.65 16.28
N LEU A 312 -5.38 14.71 16.24
CA LEU A 312 -5.29 13.66 17.24
C LEU A 312 -4.63 14.18 18.52
N ASN A 313 -4.91 13.53 19.64
CA ASN A 313 -4.24 13.82 20.89
C ASN A 313 -2.86 13.16 20.92
N ASP A 314 -1.79 13.95 20.88
CA ASP A 314 -0.41 13.43 20.83
C ASP A 314 -0.11 12.44 21.96
N THR A 315 -0.53 12.72 23.20
CA THR A 315 -0.31 11.81 24.33
C THR A 315 -0.95 10.44 24.07
N GLN A 316 -2.20 10.42 23.60
CA GLN A 316 -2.90 9.18 23.27
C GLN A 316 -2.31 8.45 22.06
N VAL A 317 -1.76 9.18 21.08
CA VAL A 317 -1.04 8.59 19.94
C VAL A 317 0.23 7.89 20.44
N TYR A 318 1.11 8.61 21.14
CA TYR A 318 2.41 8.08 21.57
C TYR A 318 2.29 7.02 22.67
N GLU A 319 1.20 6.97 23.44
CA GLU A 319 0.87 5.84 24.33
C GLU A 319 0.68 4.51 23.58
N GLN A 320 0.33 4.55 22.28
CA GLN A 320 0.06 3.37 21.46
C GLN A 320 1.25 2.97 20.59
N VAL A 321 2.20 3.88 20.37
CA VAL A 321 3.37 3.64 19.52
C VAL A 321 4.36 2.71 20.25
N PRO A 322 4.77 1.58 19.63
CA PRO A 322 5.80 0.70 20.16
C PRO A 322 7.11 1.43 20.48
N GLU A 323 7.81 0.97 21.52
CA GLU A 323 9.01 1.63 22.03
C GLU A 323 10.11 1.79 20.96
N ASP A 324 10.26 0.82 20.06
CA ASP A 324 11.27 0.83 19.00
C ASP A 324 10.94 1.77 17.83
N LEU A 325 9.70 2.27 17.74
CA LEU A 325 9.34 3.35 16.82
C LEU A 325 9.55 4.74 17.42
N ILE A 326 9.79 4.86 18.72
CA ILE A 326 10.01 6.17 19.36
C ILE A 326 11.29 6.80 18.81
N GLY A 327 11.16 8.01 18.26
CA GLY A 327 12.25 8.76 17.62
C GLY A 327 12.30 8.63 16.09
N ILE A 328 11.61 7.64 15.51
CA ILE A 328 11.43 7.52 14.05
C ILE A 328 9.96 7.70 13.60
N TYR A 329 9.01 7.58 14.54
CA TYR A 329 7.61 7.89 14.34
C TYR A 329 7.37 9.39 14.28
N THR A 330 6.69 9.85 13.24
CA THR A 330 6.30 11.25 13.05
C THR A 330 4.80 11.33 12.80
N LEU A 331 4.07 11.98 13.70
CA LEU A 331 2.68 12.36 13.49
C LEU A 331 2.59 13.75 12.85
N MET A 332 1.83 13.86 11.77
CA MET A 332 1.52 15.11 11.09
C MET A 332 0.01 15.34 11.13
N ASN A 333 -0.46 16.13 12.10
CA ASN A 333 -1.86 16.57 12.22
C ASN A 333 -2.18 17.69 11.21
N VAL A 334 -1.95 17.44 9.92
CA VAL A 334 -2.20 18.37 8.82
C VAL A 334 -2.71 17.62 7.60
N GLY A 335 -3.80 18.10 7.00
CA GLY A 335 -4.27 17.58 5.72
C GLY A 335 -3.28 17.89 4.60
N LEU A 336 -2.94 16.88 3.79
CA LEU A 336 -2.15 17.07 2.58
C LEU A 336 -3.02 17.57 1.42
N THR A 337 -2.37 18.12 0.41
CA THR A 337 -3.02 18.69 -0.76
C THR A 337 -2.48 18.07 -2.05
N MET A 338 -3.09 18.45 -3.17
CA MET A 338 -2.55 18.24 -4.52
C MET A 338 -2.21 19.55 -5.23
N GLY A 339 -2.14 20.67 -4.48
CA GLY A 339 -1.82 21.99 -5.00
C GLY A 339 -0.32 22.21 -5.17
N GLY A 340 0.09 23.41 -5.62
CA GLY A 340 1.51 23.80 -5.73
C GLY A 340 2.17 24.17 -4.39
N ASP A 341 1.58 23.80 -3.26
CA ASP A 341 2.03 24.19 -1.93
C ASP A 341 2.97 23.14 -1.29
N LYS A 342 3.50 23.48 -0.11
CA LYS A 342 4.48 22.63 0.61
C LYS A 342 3.91 21.30 1.12
N LEU A 343 2.58 21.22 1.27
CA LEU A 343 1.83 20.04 1.73
C LEU A 343 1.35 19.18 0.55
N ASN A 344 1.79 19.48 -0.67
CA ASN A 344 1.55 18.58 -1.80
C ASN A 344 2.13 17.19 -1.52
N THR A 345 1.29 16.16 -1.58
CA THR A 345 1.64 14.78 -1.22
C THR A 345 2.80 14.24 -2.06
N LEU A 346 2.76 14.39 -3.38
CA LEU A 346 3.80 13.85 -4.26
C LEU A 346 5.12 14.59 -4.08
N ASN A 347 5.09 15.91 -3.92
CA ASN A 347 6.29 16.67 -3.63
C ASN A 347 6.87 16.30 -2.27
N MET A 348 6.04 15.90 -1.30
CA MET A 348 6.52 15.36 -0.03
C MET A 348 7.22 14.02 -0.23
N ILE A 349 6.62 13.08 -0.97
CA ILE A 349 7.24 11.78 -1.29
C ILE A 349 8.60 11.99 -1.99
N LYS A 350 8.66 12.85 -3.02
CA LYS A 350 9.90 13.17 -3.75
C LYS A 350 11.02 13.77 -2.89
N ARG A 351 10.66 14.45 -1.79
CA ARG A 351 11.65 15.00 -0.83
C ARG A 351 12.12 13.98 0.19
N LEU A 352 11.29 12.98 0.48
CA LEU A 352 11.55 11.98 1.52
C LEU A 352 12.23 10.73 0.99
N VAL A 353 11.95 10.38 -0.27
CA VAL A 353 12.23 9.05 -0.82
C VAL A 353 13.10 9.17 -2.07
N HIS A 354 14.07 8.26 -2.17
CA HIS A 354 14.88 8.03 -3.36
C HIS A 354 14.46 6.74 -4.07
N PRO A 355 14.72 6.58 -5.38
CA PRO A 355 14.39 5.36 -6.13
C PRO A 355 15.05 4.06 -5.62
N GLU A 356 16.01 4.19 -4.72
CA GLU A 356 16.71 3.07 -4.08
C GLU A 356 16.12 2.66 -2.72
N ASP A 357 15.35 3.56 -2.10
CA ASP A 357 14.64 3.32 -0.83
C ASP A 357 13.48 2.35 -1.04
N PHE A 358 12.99 1.76 0.05
CA PHE A 358 11.79 0.94 0.06
C PHE A 358 10.62 1.71 0.70
N LEU A 359 9.59 2.05 -0.08
CA LEU A 359 8.42 2.80 0.41
C LEU A 359 7.15 1.94 0.46
N VAL A 360 6.56 1.88 1.65
CA VAL A 360 5.21 1.36 1.92
C VAL A 360 4.26 2.54 2.11
N PHE A 361 3.40 2.80 1.13
CA PHE A 361 2.50 3.95 1.08
C PHE A 361 1.04 3.54 1.25
N LYS A 362 0.37 3.96 2.32
CA LYS A 362 -1.07 3.80 2.52
C LYS A 362 -1.79 5.11 2.19
N LEU A 363 -2.82 5.03 1.36
CA LEU A 363 -3.67 6.12 0.94
C LEU A 363 -5.14 5.77 1.24
N ASP A 364 -5.69 6.34 2.30
CA ASP A 364 -7.09 6.19 2.69
C ASP A 364 -7.40 7.31 3.69
N ILE A 365 -7.85 8.44 3.16
CA ILE A 365 -8.17 9.70 3.85
C ILE A 365 -9.64 10.09 3.68
N ASP A 366 -10.50 9.15 3.24
CA ASP A 366 -11.93 9.36 2.99
C ASP A 366 -12.25 10.55 2.07
N SER A 367 -11.35 10.87 1.13
CA SER A 367 -11.46 12.08 0.28
C SER A 367 -10.99 11.84 -1.14
N ALA A 368 -11.87 11.23 -1.95
CA ALA A 368 -11.65 10.98 -3.37
C ALA A 368 -11.12 12.19 -4.19
N PRO A 369 -11.56 13.46 -3.96
CA PRO A 369 -11.01 14.61 -4.68
C PRO A 369 -9.51 14.87 -4.46
N ILE A 370 -8.90 14.28 -3.42
CA ILE A 370 -7.46 14.37 -3.11
C ILE A 370 -6.76 13.06 -3.48
N GLU A 371 -7.35 11.92 -3.15
CA GLU A 371 -6.79 10.59 -3.42
C GLU A 371 -6.66 10.30 -4.92
N GLU A 372 -7.72 10.57 -5.69
CA GLU A 372 -7.75 10.23 -7.10
C GLU A 372 -6.66 10.98 -7.90
N PRO A 373 -6.46 12.31 -7.73
CA PRO A 373 -5.33 12.98 -8.37
C PRO A 373 -3.95 12.45 -7.95
N ILE A 374 -3.77 11.96 -6.71
CA ILE A 374 -2.51 11.33 -6.29
C ILE A 374 -2.28 10.09 -7.16
N VAL A 375 -3.25 9.19 -7.23
CA VAL A 375 -3.14 7.93 -7.96
C VAL A 375 -3.00 8.15 -9.46
N GLN A 376 -3.78 9.06 -10.04
CA GLN A 376 -3.68 9.41 -11.46
C GLN A 376 -2.30 9.97 -11.81
N SER A 377 -1.67 10.73 -10.91
CA SER A 377 -0.30 11.19 -11.11
C SER A 377 0.70 10.04 -11.11
N LEU A 378 0.53 9.04 -10.23
CA LEU A 378 1.39 7.84 -10.23
C LEU A 378 1.28 7.04 -11.54
N LEU A 379 0.10 7.05 -12.16
CA LEU A 379 -0.14 6.36 -13.44
C LEU A 379 0.45 7.09 -14.66
N ALA A 380 0.64 8.40 -14.57
CA ALA A 380 1.14 9.19 -15.70
C ALA A 380 2.53 8.71 -16.17
N ASP A 381 2.77 8.76 -17.49
CA ASP A 381 4.01 8.33 -18.16
C ASP A 381 5.18 9.33 -17.97
N ASP A 382 5.35 9.84 -16.77
CA ASP A 382 6.45 10.73 -16.42
C ASP A 382 7.29 10.05 -15.32
N PRO A 383 8.57 9.73 -15.57
CA PRO A 383 9.45 9.17 -14.55
C PRO A 383 9.56 10.06 -13.31
N GLU A 384 9.33 11.37 -13.45
CA GLU A 384 9.33 12.31 -12.33
C GLU A 384 8.07 12.20 -11.46
N ASN A 385 7.00 11.52 -11.88
CA ASN A 385 5.73 11.48 -11.15
C ASN A 385 5.69 10.53 -9.95
N GLY A 386 6.81 9.86 -9.65
CA GLY A 386 7.03 9.20 -8.37
C GLY A 386 6.54 7.75 -8.28
N SER A 387 6.02 7.15 -9.35
CA SER A 387 5.70 5.71 -9.35
C SER A 387 6.93 4.84 -9.09
N ALA A 388 8.11 5.27 -9.56
CA ALA A 388 9.39 4.62 -9.26
C ALA A 388 9.87 4.83 -7.80
N LEU A 389 9.14 5.60 -6.98
CA LEU A 389 9.45 5.85 -5.57
C LEU A 389 8.55 5.03 -4.62
N ILE A 390 7.58 4.28 -5.13
CA ILE A 390 6.61 3.52 -4.32
C ILE A 390 6.74 2.04 -4.66
N ASP A 391 7.09 1.22 -3.67
CA ASP A 391 7.20 -0.22 -3.84
C ASP A 391 5.89 -0.93 -3.53
N GLU A 392 5.24 -0.55 -2.43
CA GLU A 392 3.94 -1.07 -2.00
C GLU A 392 2.93 0.06 -1.79
N LEU A 393 1.75 -0.08 -2.39
CA LEU A 393 0.64 0.86 -2.24
C LEU A 393 -0.58 0.14 -1.66
N MET A 394 -1.08 0.61 -0.53
CA MET A 394 -2.38 0.19 0.03
C MET A 394 -3.35 1.33 -0.20
N PHE A 395 -4.34 1.12 -1.08
CA PHE A 395 -5.27 2.19 -1.49
C PHE A 395 -6.71 1.74 -1.33
N GLU A 396 -7.53 2.53 -0.63
CA GLU A 396 -8.98 2.35 -0.61
C GLU A 396 -9.63 3.16 -1.72
N HIS A 397 -9.89 2.50 -2.85
CA HIS A 397 -10.52 3.17 -3.98
C HIS A 397 -12.04 3.22 -3.82
N HIS A 398 -12.54 4.38 -3.42
CA HIS A 398 -13.95 4.72 -3.28
C HIS A 398 -14.68 4.77 -4.64
N VAL A 399 -15.29 3.65 -5.06
CA VAL A 399 -16.02 3.54 -6.34
C VAL A 399 -17.51 3.28 -6.20
N ASN A 400 -18.32 3.63 -7.20
CA ASN A 400 -19.75 3.32 -7.17
C ASN A 400 -19.99 1.83 -7.42
N PHE A 401 -20.28 1.11 -6.34
CA PHE A 401 -20.61 -0.30 -6.35
C PHE A 401 -21.54 -0.62 -5.17
N TYR A 402 -22.69 -1.24 -5.47
CA TYR A 402 -23.85 -1.24 -4.56
C TYR A 402 -23.56 -1.70 -3.11
N PRO A 403 -22.87 -2.83 -2.85
CA PRO A 403 -22.51 -3.26 -1.51
C PRO A 403 -21.67 -2.28 -0.69
N MET A 404 -20.88 -1.42 -1.35
CA MET A 404 -19.99 -0.47 -0.68
C MET A 404 -20.51 0.97 -0.66
N ASN A 405 -21.55 1.29 -1.43
CA ASN A 405 -22.09 2.64 -1.49
C ASN A 405 -22.53 3.19 -0.11
N SER A 406 -23.14 2.34 0.74
CA SER A 406 -23.57 2.80 2.07
C SER A 406 -22.40 3.02 3.05
N PRO A 407 -21.43 2.08 3.20
CA PRO A 407 -20.22 2.32 3.98
C PRO A 407 -19.45 3.57 3.56
N TRP A 408 -19.32 3.81 2.25
CA TRP A 408 -18.56 4.92 1.68
C TRP A 408 -19.34 6.22 1.54
N GLY A 409 -20.61 6.27 1.98
CA GLY A 409 -21.45 7.46 1.83
C GLY A 409 -21.70 7.87 0.37
N LEU A 410 -21.53 6.96 -0.59
CA LEU A 410 -21.72 7.22 -2.02
C LEU A 410 -23.18 7.10 -2.42
N SER A 411 -23.64 8.02 -3.27
CA SER A 411 -24.92 7.86 -3.95
C SER A 411 -24.82 6.71 -4.97
N PRO A 412 -25.81 5.79 -5.05
CA PRO A 412 -25.87 4.77 -6.10
C PRO A 412 -25.87 5.33 -7.53
N THR A 413 -26.16 6.63 -7.68
CA THR A 413 -26.12 7.34 -8.97
C THR A 413 -24.88 8.20 -9.15
N SER A 414 -23.90 8.13 -8.22
CA SER A 414 -22.64 8.86 -8.35
C SER A 414 -21.91 8.39 -9.61
N LYS A 415 -21.58 9.33 -10.50
CA LYS A 415 -20.74 9.07 -11.68
C LYS A 415 -19.30 9.54 -11.49
N GLU A 416 -19.06 10.38 -10.47
CA GLU A 416 -17.77 11.01 -10.22
C GLU A 416 -16.77 10.03 -9.60
N SER A 417 -17.26 8.99 -8.92
CA SER A 417 -16.46 7.99 -8.21
C SER A 417 -16.03 6.80 -9.09
N GLY A 418 -16.34 6.77 -10.38
CA GLY A 418 -16.10 5.59 -11.22
C GLY A 418 -16.89 4.35 -10.78
N ASP A 419 -16.56 3.19 -11.34
CA ASP A 419 -17.17 1.89 -11.02
C ASP A 419 -16.10 0.85 -10.64
N LEU A 420 -16.53 -0.38 -10.31
CA LEU A 420 -15.59 -1.43 -9.92
C LEU A 420 -14.60 -1.77 -11.05
N LEU A 421 -15.04 -1.80 -12.31
CA LEU A 421 -14.17 -2.00 -13.47
C LEU A 421 -13.09 -0.92 -13.56
N THR A 422 -13.44 0.33 -13.29
CA THR A 422 -12.49 1.45 -13.21
C THR A 422 -11.43 1.17 -12.15
N SER A 423 -11.84 0.68 -10.96
CA SER A 423 -10.90 0.28 -9.92
C SER A 423 -9.97 -0.86 -10.36
N TYR A 424 -10.50 -1.90 -11.01
CA TYR A 424 -9.68 -2.98 -11.55
C TYR A 424 -8.63 -2.48 -12.55
N ASN A 425 -9.02 -1.60 -13.47
CA ASN A 425 -8.06 -1.01 -14.43
C ASN A 425 -6.97 -0.23 -13.70
N LEU A 426 -7.35 0.61 -12.74
CA LEU A 426 -6.44 1.40 -11.92
C LEU A 426 -5.40 0.52 -11.20
N PHE A 427 -5.84 -0.52 -10.47
CA PHE A 427 -4.91 -1.41 -9.77
C PHE A 427 -4.00 -2.20 -10.72
N ARG A 428 -4.53 -2.67 -11.86
CA ARG A 428 -3.72 -3.36 -12.88
C ARG A 428 -2.67 -2.43 -13.47
N ASP A 429 -3.04 -1.18 -13.76
CA ASP A 429 -2.12 -0.23 -14.37
C ASP A 429 -1.05 0.23 -13.37
N LEU A 430 -1.38 0.37 -12.08
CA LEU A 430 -0.38 0.57 -11.02
C LEU A 430 0.61 -0.60 -10.94
N ARG A 431 0.11 -1.84 -11.00
CA ARG A 431 0.97 -3.05 -11.02
C ARG A 431 1.86 -3.11 -12.25
N LYS A 432 1.35 -2.72 -13.43
CA LYS A 432 2.16 -2.59 -14.66
C LYS A 432 3.24 -1.50 -14.57
N LYS A 433 3.11 -0.54 -13.66
CA LYS A 433 4.15 0.47 -13.36
C LYS A 433 5.19 -0.01 -12.36
N GLY A 434 5.04 -1.21 -11.80
CA GLY A 434 5.96 -1.80 -10.83
C GLY A 434 5.54 -1.64 -9.38
N ILE A 435 4.44 -0.94 -9.12
CA ILE A 435 3.90 -0.75 -7.76
C ILE A 435 3.14 -2.01 -7.37
N ARG A 436 3.50 -2.64 -6.25
CA ARG A 436 2.68 -3.70 -5.65
C ARG A 436 1.45 -3.08 -5.01
N ALA A 437 0.43 -2.85 -5.83
CA ALA A 437 -0.81 -2.21 -5.40
C ALA A 437 -1.79 -3.22 -4.82
N HIS A 438 -2.26 -2.93 -3.60
CA HIS A 438 -3.15 -3.71 -2.77
C HIS A 438 -4.41 -2.88 -2.47
N SER A 439 -5.60 -3.45 -2.70
CA SER A 439 -6.83 -2.76 -2.33
C SER A 439 -7.07 -2.84 -0.83
N TRP A 440 -7.17 -1.68 -0.19
CA TRP A 440 -7.37 -1.52 1.24
C TRP A 440 -8.86 -1.60 1.61
N PRO A 441 -9.22 -2.31 2.70
CA PRO A 441 -10.60 -2.56 3.13
C PRO A 441 -11.15 -1.54 4.13
#